data_AF-A0ABD0UXA0-F1
#
_entry.id   AF-A0ABD0UXA0-F1
#
_cell.length_a   1.000
_cell.length_b   1.000
_cell.length_c   1.000
_cell.angle_alpha   90.00
_cell.angle_beta   90.00
_cell.angle_gamma   90.00
#
_symmetry.space_group_name_H-M   'P 1'
#
loop_
_entity.id
_entity.type
_entity.pdbx_description
1 polymer ?
#
loop_
_entity_poly.entity_id
_entity_poly.type
_entity_poly.pdbx_seq_one_letter_code
_entity_poly.pdbx_strand_id
1 'polypeptide(L)'
;MAYTCSLSSLLLSPVPNITLLPSSFSSSSLPFPKSSLLSATKFRAFASASAPSSCPTPDVVVTREQGKNAKLIDALAKLNIHCLEVPLVKHTQGPDLNKLSSLLKDVIFDWIVITSPEAGLVFLEAWKAARCPKVRIGVVGAGTASVFHEILLSREKTLEIAFSPSKATGKVLAAELPNDGESTCEVLYPASVKAGNEIEEGLTDRGFKVTRLNTYNTEPVQEVDHAVLKQALSAPVLAVASPSAIRAWINLVPKSESWDKSVACIGQTTALAAKKLGLKNVYYPDNPGLDGWVESILEALRMHEKVEKALTC
;
A
#
# COMPACT_ATOMS: atom_id res chain seq x y z
N MET A 1 42.52 40.54 -11.03
CA MET A 1 43.33 41.01 -12.17
C MET A 1 43.90 39.78 -12.87
N ALA A 2 43.48 39.56 -14.12
CA ALA A 2 44.16 38.88 -15.24
C ALA A 2 44.66 37.41 -15.04
N TYR A 3 44.58 36.43 -15.96
CA TYR A 3 44.54 36.40 -17.43
C TYR A 3 43.96 35.04 -17.92
N THR A 4 43.09 35.12 -18.94
CA THR A 4 42.95 34.29 -20.17
C THR A 4 42.72 32.76 -20.24
N CYS A 5 41.67 32.47 -21.05
CA CYS A 5 41.54 31.50 -22.16
C CYS A 5 41.96 30.03 -22.02
N SER A 6 41.01 29.13 -22.32
CA SER A 6 41.17 28.22 -23.46
C SER A 6 39.82 27.76 -24.01
N LEU A 7 39.59 28.06 -25.30
CA LEU A 7 38.56 27.52 -26.17
C LEU A 7 39.20 26.39 -26.98
N SER A 8 38.62 25.20 -26.97
CA SER A 8 38.81 24.20 -28.03
C SER A 8 37.53 23.41 -28.23
N SER A 9 36.79 23.78 -29.27
CA SER A 9 35.90 22.89 -30.01
C SER A 9 36.70 21.73 -30.61
N LEU A 10 36.07 20.58 -30.85
CA LEU A 10 36.22 19.78 -32.07
C LEU A 10 35.18 18.63 -32.06
N LEU A 11 34.31 18.68 -33.08
CA LEU A 11 33.78 17.56 -33.89
C LEU A 11 33.00 16.42 -33.21
N LEU A 12 31.67 16.42 -33.41
CA LEU A 12 30.93 15.18 -33.62
C LEU A 12 30.09 15.29 -34.91
N SER A 13 30.40 14.41 -35.87
CA SER A 13 29.72 14.22 -37.16
C SER A 13 28.53 13.23 -36.98
N PRO A 14 27.79 12.83 -38.03
CA PRO A 14 26.33 12.91 -38.06
C PRO A 14 25.59 11.60 -37.79
N VAL A 15 24.28 11.78 -37.59
CA VAL A 15 23.16 10.82 -37.52
C VAL A 15 23.24 9.67 -38.55
N PRO A 16 22.67 8.50 -38.22
CA PRO A 16 21.78 7.88 -39.19
C PRO A 16 20.41 7.49 -38.61
N ASN A 17 19.40 7.83 -39.43
CA ASN A 17 18.02 7.34 -39.43
C ASN A 17 17.98 5.82 -39.37
N ILE A 18 17.09 5.25 -38.54
CA ILE A 18 16.64 3.86 -38.69
C ILE A 18 15.13 3.87 -38.91
N THR A 19 14.80 3.64 -40.17
CA THR A 19 13.49 3.37 -40.74
C THR A 19 12.92 2.04 -40.26
N LEU A 20 11.63 2.08 -39.89
CA LEU A 20 10.76 0.94 -39.64
C LEU A 20 10.47 0.16 -40.92
N LEU A 21 10.55 -1.17 -40.86
CA LEU A 21 10.04 -2.09 -41.87
C LEU A 21 9.23 -3.20 -41.18
N PRO A 22 8.01 -3.53 -41.67
CA PRO A 22 7.20 -4.60 -41.10
C PRO A 22 7.49 -5.95 -41.76
N SER A 23 7.56 -7.02 -40.95
CA SER A 23 7.71 -8.39 -41.40
C SER A 23 6.34 -9.04 -41.66
N SER A 24 6.11 -9.35 -42.93
CA SER A 24 5.04 -10.16 -43.49
C SER A 24 5.19 -11.63 -43.11
N PHE A 25 4.10 -12.31 -42.73
CA PHE A 25 4.05 -13.77 -42.74
C PHE A 25 2.83 -14.30 -43.53
N SER A 26 3.19 -15.06 -44.55
CA SER A 26 2.48 -16.03 -45.39
C SER A 26 1.00 -16.34 -45.13
N SER A 27 0.22 -16.18 -46.21
CA SER A 27 -1.05 -16.86 -46.45
C SER A 27 -0.85 -17.98 -47.47
N SER A 28 -1.31 -19.19 -47.16
CA SER A 28 -1.45 -20.31 -48.10
C SER A 28 -2.93 -20.68 -48.30
N SER A 29 -3.21 -21.21 -49.47
CA SER A 29 -4.44 -21.08 -50.25
C SER A 29 -5.34 -22.33 -50.33
N LEU A 30 -6.67 -22.10 -50.35
CA LEU A 30 -7.77 -22.78 -51.12
C LEU A 30 -8.21 -24.22 -50.70
N PRO A 31 -9.39 -24.76 -51.15
CA PRO A 31 -10.60 -24.20 -51.80
C PRO A 31 -11.99 -24.68 -51.25
N PHE A 32 -13.07 -24.04 -51.76
CA PHE A 32 -14.55 -24.32 -51.75
C PHE A 32 -15.01 -25.81 -51.95
N PRO A 33 -16.26 -26.27 -51.63
CA PRO A 33 -17.54 -25.70 -52.16
C PRO A 33 -18.90 -25.85 -51.38
N LYS A 34 -19.85 -24.96 -51.78
CA LYS A 34 -21.34 -25.00 -51.91
C LYS A 34 -22.22 -25.98 -51.07
N SER A 35 -23.26 -25.45 -50.39
CA SER A 35 -24.71 -25.56 -50.77
C SER A 35 -25.76 -25.43 -49.62
N SER A 36 -26.97 -24.98 -49.99
CA SER A 36 -28.30 -25.08 -49.31
C SER A 36 -28.58 -24.13 -48.12
N LEU A 37 -29.53 -23.18 -48.21
CA LEU A 37 -31.02 -23.21 -48.22
C LEU A 37 -31.66 -23.16 -46.81
N LEU A 38 -32.46 -22.10 -46.62
CA LEU A 38 -33.65 -21.98 -45.77
C LEU A 38 -33.50 -22.07 -44.24
N SER A 39 -33.77 -20.95 -43.55
CA SER A 39 -34.91 -20.87 -42.62
C SER A 39 -35.06 -19.45 -42.07
N ALA A 40 -36.12 -18.77 -42.47
CA ALA A 40 -36.58 -17.56 -41.82
C ALA A 40 -37.19 -17.93 -40.46
N THR A 41 -36.52 -17.57 -39.37
CA THR A 41 -37.10 -17.61 -38.03
C THR A 41 -37.16 -16.21 -37.45
N LYS A 42 -38.40 -15.81 -37.13
CA LYS A 42 -38.80 -14.53 -36.56
C LYS A 42 -38.02 -14.29 -35.26
N PHE A 43 -37.17 -13.25 -35.23
CA PHE A 43 -36.65 -12.72 -33.98
C PHE A 43 -37.81 -12.04 -33.22
N ARG A 44 -38.38 -12.78 -32.28
CA ARG A 44 -39.29 -12.24 -31.26
C ARG A 44 -38.42 -11.43 -30.31
N ALA A 45 -38.56 -10.11 -30.36
CA ALA A 45 -37.97 -9.20 -29.38
C ALA A 45 -38.47 -9.59 -27.99
N PHE A 46 -37.58 -10.14 -27.16
CA PHE A 46 -37.79 -10.17 -25.72
C PHE A 46 -37.31 -8.83 -25.16
N ALA A 47 -38.25 -7.90 -25.09
CA ALA A 47 -38.17 -6.82 -24.12
C ALA A 47 -38.36 -7.44 -22.73
N SER A 48 -37.25 -7.63 -22.03
CA SER A 48 -37.22 -7.54 -20.58
C SER A 48 -35.94 -6.79 -20.22
N ALA A 49 -36.02 -5.48 -20.38
CA ALA A 49 -35.18 -4.58 -19.62
C ALA A 49 -35.62 -4.70 -18.16
N SER A 50 -35.07 -5.69 -17.46
CA SER A 50 -34.93 -5.61 -16.03
C SER A 50 -34.14 -4.34 -15.75
N ALA A 51 -34.77 -3.38 -15.07
CA ALA A 51 -34.09 -2.22 -14.51
C ALA A 51 -32.80 -2.68 -13.82
N PRO A 52 -31.70 -1.90 -13.88
CA PRO A 52 -30.52 -2.24 -13.10
C PRO A 52 -30.98 -2.35 -11.65
N SER A 53 -30.92 -3.56 -11.10
CA SER A 53 -31.05 -3.79 -9.67
C SER A 53 -30.13 -2.79 -9.00
N SER A 54 -30.70 -1.85 -8.23
CA SER A 54 -29.91 -0.89 -7.47
C SER A 54 -28.86 -1.68 -6.72
N CYS A 55 -27.58 -1.50 -7.09
CA CYS A 55 -26.49 -2.10 -6.34
C CYS A 55 -26.70 -1.66 -4.88
N PRO A 56 -26.84 -2.58 -3.93
CA PRO A 56 -27.08 -2.20 -2.55
C PRO A 56 -25.97 -1.27 -2.10
N THR A 57 -26.35 -0.23 -1.35
CA THR A 57 -25.38 0.69 -0.75
C THR A 57 -24.35 -0.14 0.01
N PRO A 58 -23.04 0.05 -0.23
CA PRO A 58 -22.03 -0.72 0.47
C PRO A 58 -22.01 -0.35 1.95
N ASP A 59 -21.77 -1.34 2.80
CA ASP A 59 -21.64 -1.14 4.25
C ASP A 59 -20.30 -0.45 4.57
N VAL A 60 -19.24 -0.81 3.85
CA VAL A 60 -17.89 -0.34 4.14
C VAL A 60 -17.12 -0.02 2.86
N VAL A 61 -16.43 1.12 2.85
CA VAL A 61 -15.44 1.44 1.82
C VAL A 61 -14.05 1.07 2.31
N VAL A 62 -13.33 0.22 1.57
CA VAL A 62 -11.95 -0.18 1.90
C VAL A 62 -10.95 0.54 1.00
N THR A 63 -9.92 1.13 1.60
CA THR A 63 -9.15 2.23 0.96
C THR A 63 -7.67 1.96 0.69
N ARG A 64 -7.18 0.75 1.01
CA ARG A 64 -5.76 0.43 0.77
C ARG A 64 -5.50 0.33 -0.73
N GLU A 65 -4.22 0.36 -1.09
CA GLU A 65 -3.79 0.12 -2.47
C GLU A 65 -4.43 -1.13 -3.08
N GLN A 66 -4.67 -1.05 -4.40
CA GLN A 66 -5.24 -2.13 -5.20
C GLN A 66 -4.57 -3.47 -4.89
N GLY A 67 -5.39 -4.49 -4.61
CA GLY A 67 -4.92 -5.84 -4.30
C GLY A 67 -4.46 -6.05 -2.85
N LYS A 68 -4.40 -5.00 -2.00
CA LYS A 68 -4.03 -5.12 -0.58
C LYS A 68 -5.23 -5.18 0.37
N ASN A 69 -6.46 -5.13 -0.14
CA ASN A 69 -7.69 -5.22 0.67
C ASN A 69 -8.25 -6.65 0.81
N ALA A 70 -7.78 -7.63 0.03
CA ALA A 70 -8.37 -8.97 -0.04
C ALA A 70 -8.63 -9.62 1.33
N LYS A 71 -7.61 -9.65 2.22
CA LYS A 71 -7.75 -10.23 3.57
C LYS A 71 -8.83 -9.53 4.42
N LEU A 72 -8.99 -8.21 4.27
CA LEU A 72 -10.03 -7.46 4.99
C LEU A 72 -11.41 -7.74 4.40
N ILE A 73 -11.52 -7.73 3.07
CA ILE A 73 -12.77 -8.04 2.36
C ILE A 73 -13.24 -9.45 2.74
N ASP A 74 -12.35 -10.44 2.73
CA ASP A 74 -12.66 -11.82 3.10
C ASP A 74 -13.12 -11.94 4.57
N ALA A 75 -12.50 -11.19 5.48
CA ALA A 75 -12.88 -11.19 6.89
C ALA A 75 -14.28 -10.57 7.10
N LEU A 76 -14.58 -9.48 6.40
CA LEU A 76 -15.87 -8.79 6.47
C LEU A 76 -16.99 -9.58 5.74
N ALA A 77 -16.67 -10.23 4.63
CA ALA A 77 -17.61 -11.08 3.90
C ALA A 77 -18.13 -12.25 4.75
N LYS A 78 -17.26 -12.85 5.58
CA LYS A 78 -17.66 -13.89 6.57
C LYS A 78 -18.67 -13.39 7.60
N LEU A 79 -18.77 -12.08 7.78
CA LEU A 79 -19.71 -11.40 8.68
C LEU A 79 -20.90 -10.81 7.92
N ASN A 80 -21.08 -11.15 6.64
CA ASN A 80 -22.11 -10.61 5.74
C ASN A 80 -22.04 -9.08 5.54
N ILE A 81 -20.83 -8.50 5.59
CA ILE A 81 -20.61 -7.08 5.38
C ILE A 81 -20.14 -6.85 3.94
N HIS A 82 -20.85 -6.01 3.21
CA HIS A 82 -20.54 -5.69 1.81
C HIS A 82 -19.52 -4.55 1.73
N CYS A 83 -18.39 -4.85 1.10
CA CYS A 83 -17.29 -3.91 0.93
C CYS A 83 -17.28 -3.34 -0.49
N LEU A 84 -17.11 -2.02 -0.61
CA LEU A 84 -16.70 -1.35 -1.85
C LEU A 84 -15.20 -1.07 -1.78
N GLU A 85 -14.43 -1.63 -2.72
CA GLU A 85 -13.00 -1.34 -2.82
C GLU A 85 -12.79 -0.02 -3.58
N VAL A 86 -12.18 0.95 -2.90
CA VAL A 86 -11.82 2.26 -3.47
C VAL A 86 -10.40 2.60 -3.07
N PRO A 87 -9.38 2.13 -3.80
CA PRO A 87 -7.99 2.40 -3.47
C PRO A 87 -7.71 3.90 -3.49
N LEU A 88 -7.25 4.45 -2.36
CA LEU A 88 -6.97 5.89 -2.24
C LEU A 88 -5.50 6.22 -2.35
N VAL A 89 -4.64 5.21 -2.20
CA VAL A 89 -3.20 5.36 -2.22
C VAL A 89 -2.54 4.25 -3.02
N LYS A 90 -1.34 4.52 -3.52
CA LYS A 90 -0.45 3.56 -4.16
C LYS A 90 0.96 3.69 -3.61
N HIS A 91 1.72 2.61 -3.66
CA HIS A 91 3.14 2.62 -3.34
C HIS A 91 3.95 2.86 -4.62
N THR A 92 4.93 3.75 -4.53
CA THR A 92 5.84 4.10 -5.63
C THR A 92 7.28 3.92 -5.17
N GLN A 93 8.21 3.81 -6.12
CA GLN A 93 9.64 3.67 -5.80
C GLN A 93 10.14 4.91 -5.07
N GLY A 94 10.95 4.70 -4.03
CA GLY A 94 11.60 5.77 -3.28
C GLY A 94 12.95 6.14 -3.90
N PRO A 95 13.47 7.33 -3.60
CA PRO A 95 14.71 7.84 -4.18
C PRO A 95 15.95 6.98 -3.84
N ASP A 96 15.91 6.25 -2.72
CA ASP A 96 17.05 5.47 -2.24
C ASP A 96 16.93 3.97 -2.55
N LEU A 97 15.88 3.54 -3.28
CA LEU A 97 15.64 2.13 -3.58
C LEU A 97 16.85 1.44 -4.22
N ASN A 98 17.47 2.10 -5.20
CA ASN A 98 18.59 1.56 -5.96
C ASN A 98 19.85 1.33 -5.09
N LYS A 99 19.98 2.02 -3.96
CA LYS A 99 21.11 1.88 -3.04
C LYS A 99 20.95 0.69 -2.10
N LEU A 100 19.72 0.21 -1.88
CA LEU A 100 19.43 -0.80 -0.86
C LEU A 100 20.18 -2.11 -1.13
N SER A 101 20.17 -2.61 -2.37
CA SER A 101 20.82 -3.87 -2.70
C SER A 101 22.35 -3.80 -2.66
N SER A 102 22.96 -2.68 -3.09
CA SER A 102 24.41 -2.50 -3.00
C SER A 102 24.85 -2.40 -1.54
N LEU A 103 24.14 -1.63 -0.73
CA LEU A 103 24.45 -1.47 0.69
C LEU A 103 24.41 -2.80 1.45
N LEU A 104 23.45 -3.67 1.13
CA LEU A 104 23.36 -5.03 1.69
C LEU A 104 24.51 -5.96 1.30
N LYS A 105 25.25 -5.65 0.22
CA LYS A 105 26.46 -6.40 -0.19
C LYS A 105 27.71 -5.85 0.47
N ASP A 106 27.79 -4.53 0.59
CA ASP A 106 29.01 -3.82 0.93
C ASP A 106 29.17 -3.62 2.45
N VAL A 107 28.06 -3.62 3.20
CA VAL A 107 28.04 -3.31 4.63
C VAL A 107 27.36 -4.42 5.41
N ILE A 108 27.96 -4.80 6.54
CA ILE A 108 27.37 -5.71 7.52
C ILE A 108 26.60 -4.86 8.52
N PHE A 109 25.31 -5.11 8.64
CA PHE A 109 24.45 -4.48 9.64
C PHE A 109 24.15 -5.46 10.76
N ASP A 110 24.21 -4.99 12.00
CA ASP A 110 23.81 -5.75 13.17
C ASP A 110 22.29 -5.92 13.23
N TRP A 111 21.57 -4.91 12.73
CA TRP A 111 20.13 -4.91 12.63
C TRP A 111 19.62 -4.35 11.31
N ILE A 112 18.56 -4.96 10.81
CA ILE A 112 17.68 -4.36 9.81
C ILE A 112 16.33 -4.13 10.48
N VAL A 113 15.87 -2.89 10.52
CA VAL A 113 14.59 -2.50 11.14
C VAL A 113 13.54 -2.37 10.06
N ILE A 114 12.46 -3.15 10.15
CA ILE A 114 11.36 -3.15 9.18
C ILE A 114 10.06 -2.75 9.88
N THR A 115 9.53 -1.58 9.51
CA THR A 115 8.39 -0.97 10.23
C THR A 115 7.04 -1.14 9.55
N SER A 116 6.97 -1.76 8.38
CA SER A 116 5.73 -2.01 7.67
C SER A 116 5.81 -3.23 6.75
N PRO A 117 4.68 -3.84 6.38
CA PRO A 117 4.67 -4.90 5.38
C PRO A 117 5.29 -4.47 4.05
N GLU A 118 5.06 -3.21 3.64
CA GLU A 118 5.62 -2.68 2.39
C GLU A 118 7.14 -2.57 2.43
N ALA A 119 7.68 -2.04 3.53
CA ALA A 119 9.12 -2.00 3.75
C ALA A 119 9.72 -3.41 3.71
N GLY A 120 9.00 -4.41 4.23
CA GLY A 120 9.40 -5.81 4.16
C GLY A 120 9.46 -6.35 2.74
N LEU A 121 8.44 -6.08 1.91
CA LEU A 121 8.42 -6.52 0.50
C LEU A 121 9.56 -5.89 -0.31
N VAL A 122 9.74 -4.57 -0.19
CA VAL A 122 10.82 -3.82 -0.85
C VAL A 122 12.19 -4.33 -0.39
N PHE A 123 12.34 -4.57 0.92
CA PHE A 123 13.56 -5.14 1.47
C PHE A 123 13.84 -6.54 0.93
N LEU A 124 12.84 -7.42 0.86
CA LEU A 124 13.02 -8.79 0.37
C LEU A 124 13.47 -8.85 -1.08
N GLU A 125 12.95 -7.98 -1.95
CA GLU A 125 13.41 -7.87 -3.32
C GLU A 125 14.89 -7.47 -3.39
N ALA A 126 15.28 -6.43 -2.66
CA ALA A 126 16.66 -5.97 -2.62
C ALA A 126 17.63 -6.97 -1.95
N TRP A 127 17.17 -7.68 -0.92
CA TRP A 127 17.90 -8.73 -0.23
C TRP A 127 18.17 -9.94 -1.15
N LYS A 128 17.18 -10.35 -1.95
CA LYS A 128 17.38 -11.36 -2.99
C LYS A 128 18.36 -10.88 -4.07
N ALA A 129 18.25 -9.63 -4.52
CA ALA A 129 19.21 -9.03 -5.45
C ALA A 129 20.62 -8.89 -4.85
N ALA A 130 20.72 -8.84 -3.52
CA ALA A 130 21.95 -8.88 -2.75
C ALA A 130 22.55 -10.28 -2.58
N ARG A 131 21.94 -11.31 -3.19
CA ARG A 131 22.29 -12.74 -3.02
C ARG A 131 22.06 -13.25 -1.60
N CYS A 132 21.00 -12.78 -0.95
CA CYS A 132 20.50 -13.28 0.32
C CYS A 132 21.55 -13.31 1.44
N PRO A 133 22.23 -12.18 1.74
CA PRO A 133 23.22 -12.12 2.82
C PRO A 133 22.59 -12.51 4.17
N LYS A 134 23.41 -12.99 5.11
CA LYS A 134 22.93 -13.31 6.45
C LYS A 134 22.54 -12.02 7.17
N VAL A 135 21.29 -11.91 7.63
CA VAL A 135 20.74 -10.70 8.24
C VAL A 135 19.88 -11.01 9.47
N ARG A 136 19.95 -10.09 10.43
CA ARG A 136 19.13 -10.09 11.65
C ARG A 136 18.12 -8.95 11.57
N ILE A 137 16.83 -9.25 11.74
CA ILE A 137 15.75 -8.31 11.50
C ILE A 137 14.93 -8.05 12.78
N GLY A 138 14.68 -6.78 13.06
CA GLY A 138 13.67 -6.32 14.01
C GLY A 138 12.43 -5.87 13.26
N VAL A 139 11.26 -6.43 13.58
CA VAL A 139 9.98 -6.09 12.93
C VAL A 139 9.05 -5.40 13.91
N VAL A 140 8.31 -4.40 13.46
CA VAL A 140 7.42 -3.64 14.37
C VAL A 140 6.23 -4.46 14.87
N GLY A 141 5.72 -5.43 14.11
CA GLY A 141 4.54 -6.18 14.51
C GLY A 141 4.18 -7.33 13.57
N ALA A 142 3.17 -8.10 13.96
CA ALA A 142 2.80 -9.36 13.31
C ALA A 142 2.48 -9.21 11.80
N GLY A 143 1.82 -8.11 11.41
CA GLY A 143 1.55 -7.83 10.00
C GLY A 143 2.82 -7.71 9.17
N THR A 144 3.86 -7.06 9.69
CA THR A 144 5.17 -6.96 9.06
C THR A 144 5.91 -8.30 9.08
N ALA A 145 5.88 -9.01 10.22
CA ALA A 145 6.51 -10.32 10.35
C ALA A 145 5.95 -11.33 9.33
N SER A 146 4.65 -11.27 9.02
CA SER A 146 3.98 -12.18 8.10
C SER A 146 4.54 -12.17 6.68
N VAL A 147 5.19 -11.07 6.26
CA VAL A 147 5.83 -10.94 4.94
C VAL A 147 6.99 -11.92 4.77
N PHE A 148 7.63 -12.31 5.87
CA PHE A 148 8.82 -13.16 5.87
C PHE A 148 8.49 -14.65 6.07
N HIS A 149 7.21 -15.02 6.24
CA HIS A 149 6.81 -16.38 6.63
C HIS A 149 7.39 -17.46 5.72
N GLU A 150 7.30 -17.29 4.40
CA GLU A 150 7.82 -18.25 3.43
C GLU A 150 9.34 -18.43 3.52
N ILE A 151 10.07 -17.34 3.78
CA ILE A 151 11.53 -17.36 3.88
C ILE A 151 11.97 -18.05 5.17
N LEU A 152 11.24 -17.83 6.26
CA LEU A 152 11.53 -18.46 7.56
C LEU A 152 11.30 -19.98 7.54
N LEU A 153 10.48 -20.49 6.60
CA LEU A 153 10.29 -21.92 6.36
C LEU A 153 11.44 -22.54 5.53
N SER A 154 12.28 -21.72 4.88
CA SER A 154 13.43 -22.20 4.12
C SER A 154 14.51 -22.79 5.04
N ARG A 155 15.21 -23.81 4.54
CA ARG A 155 16.28 -24.50 5.29
C ARG A 155 17.51 -23.62 5.51
N GLU A 156 17.74 -22.63 4.66
CA GLU A 156 19.01 -21.90 4.62
C GLU A 156 19.16 -20.83 5.71
N LYS A 157 18.11 -20.50 6.48
CA LYS A 157 18.12 -19.60 7.66
C LYS A 157 19.07 -18.39 7.57
N THR A 158 19.19 -17.79 6.39
CA THR A 158 20.01 -16.59 6.17
C THR A 158 19.31 -15.32 6.66
N LEU A 159 18.01 -15.38 6.92
CA LEU A 159 17.24 -14.28 7.48
C LEU A 159 16.57 -14.75 8.78
N GLU A 160 16.74 -13.95 9.83
CA GLU A 160 16.14 -14.21 11.14
C GLU A 160 15.33 -12.97 11.59
N ILE A 161 14.08 -13.19 12.00
CA ILE A 161 13.35 -12.21 12.80
C ILE A 161 13.75 -12.42 14.25
N ALA A 162 14.69 -11.61 14.75
CA ALA A 162 15.28 -11.77 16.07
C ALA A 162 14.67 -10.82 17.12
N PHE A 163 13.81 -9.89 16.72
CA PHE A 163 13.17 -8.96 17.65
C PHE A 163 11.79 -8.50 17.17
N SER A 164 10.89 -8.33 18.14
CA SER A 164 9.63 -7.61 17.98
C SER A 164 9.35 -6.84 19.28
N PRO A 165 8.93 -5.57 19.19
CA PRO A 165 8.67 -4.75 20.37
C PRO A 165 7.42 -5.22 21.14
N SER A 166 7.33 -4.84 22.41
CA SER A 166 6.18 -5.09 23.27
C SER A 166 4.88 -4.46 22.76
N LYS A 167 4.99 -3.35 22.02
CA LYS A 167 3.88 -2.68 21.32
C LYS A 167 4.31 -2.37 19.90
N ALA A 168 3.40 -2.59 18.94
CA ALA A 168 3.67 -2.45 17.52
C ALA A 168 3.74 -0.98 17.04
N THR A 169 4.70 -0.23 17.56
CA THR A 169 4.94 1.18 17.26
C THR A 169 6.42 1.44 17.02
N GLY A 170 6.73 2.42 16.19
CA GLY A 170 8.12 2.76 15.89
C GLY A 170 8.88 3.23 17.14
N LYS A 171 8.26 4.10 17.94
CA LYS A 171 8.79 4.56 19.22
C LYS A 171 9.19 3.42 20.17
N VAL A 172 8.34 2.40 20.33
CA VAL A 172 8.63 1.28 21.24
C VAL A 172 9.71 0.37 20.66
N LEU A 173 9.72 0.14 19.34
CA LEU A 173 10.82 -0.56 18.68
C LEU A 173 12.15 0.15 18.94
N ALA A 174 12.21 1.46 18.74
CA ALA A 174 13.43 2.24 18.97
C ALA A 174 13.90 2.17 20.44
N ALA A 175 12.97 2.16 21.40
CA ALA A 175 13.30 2.08 22.82
C ALA A 175 13.77 0.68 23.28
N GLU A 176 13.25 -0.39 22.66
CA GLU A 176 13.44 -1.76 23.12
C GLU A 176 14.41 -2.59 22.26
N LEU A 177 14.83 -2.10 21.08
CA LEU A 177 15.77 -2.83 20.22
C LEU A 177 17.04 -3.20 21.02
N PRO A 178 17.46 -4.47 21.04
CA PRO A 178 18.64 -4.89 21.82
C PRO A 178 19.91 -4.17 21.35
N ASN A 179 20.67 -3.67 22.34
CA ASN A 179 22.00 -3.11 22.15
C ASN A 179 22.93 -3.83 23.13
N ASP A 180 23.88 -4.61 22.61
CA ASP A 180 24.79 -5.40 23.43
C ASP A 180 25.91 -4.52 24.05
N GLY A 181 26.03 -3.25 23.64
CA GLY A 181 26.87 -2.24 24.30
C GLY A 181 28.38 -2.40 24.09
N GLU A 182 28.83 -3.46 23.43
CA GLU A 182 30.26 -3.75 23.21
C GLU A 182 30.88 -2.93 22.06
N SER A 183 30.07 -2.44 21.12
CA SER A 183 30.50 -1.63 19.97
C SER A 183 29.37 -0.74 19.42
N THR A 184 29.70 0.19 18.51
CA THR A 184 28.69 0.97 17.79
C THR A 184 27.89 0.05 16.88
N CYS A 185 26.62 -0.14 17.20
CA CYS A 185 25.71 -1.02 16.48
C CYS A 185 25.18 -0.35 15.20
N GLU A 186 25.44 -0.95 14.04
CA GLU A 186 25.02 -0.47 12.72
C GLU A 186 23.62 -0.97 12.38
N VAL A 187 22.69 -0.04 12.13
CA VAL A 187 21.29 -0.33 11.84
C VAL A 187 20.93 0.16 10.44
N LEU A 188 20.39 -0.72 9.61
CA LEU A 188 19.75 -0.34 8.35
C LEU A 188 18.25 -0.15 8.58
N TYR A 189 17.72 1.01 8.17
CA TYR A 189 16.29 1.32 8.24
C TYR A 189 15.71 1.68 6.86
N PRO A 190 15.23 0.68 6.08
CA PRO A 190 14.43 0.91 4.88
C PRO A 190 13.06 1.45 5.27
N ALA A 191 12.74 2.66 4.84
CA ALA A 191 11.55 3.39 5.27
C ALA A 191 10.79 4.00 4.09
N SER A 192 9.56 4.42 4.36
CA SER A 192 8.83 5.29 3.46
C SER A 192 9.43 6.70 3.49
N VAL A 193 9.40 7.40 2.35
CA VAL A 193 9.61 8.87 2.31
C VAL A 193 8.71 9.60 3.33
N LYS A 194 7.50 9.07 3.58
CA LYS A 194 6.52 9.66 4.52
C LYS A 194 6.66 9.20 5.97
N ALA A 195 7.58 8.28 6.27
CA ALA A 195 7.77 7.84 7.64
C ALA A 195 8.37 8.97 8.48
N GLY A 196 7.91 9.12 9.72
CA GLY A 196 8.51 10.08 10.66
C GLY A 196 9.94 9.68 11.06
N ASN A 197 10.55 10.47 11.94
CA ASN A 197 11.94 10.27 12.35
C ASN A 197 12.08 9.49 13.67
N GLU A 198 10.98 9.07 14.29
CA GLU A 198 10.94 8.45 15.62
C GLU A 198 11.90 7.26 15.80
N ILE A 199 12.09 6.46 14.74
CA ILE A 199 13.02 5.32 14.75
C ILE A 199 14.47 5.78 14.71
N GLU A 200 14.79 6.69 13.80
CA GLU A 200 16.15 7.19 13.59
C GLU A 200 16.62 7.95 14.81
N GLU A 201 15.81 8.92 15.28
CA GLU A 201 16.07 9.69 16.50
C GLU A 201 16.18 8.76 17.72
N GLY A 202 15.18 7.90 17.94
CA GLY A 202 15.16 7.04 19.14
C GLY A 202 16.29 6.01 19.21
N LEU A 203 16.78 5.52 18.07
CA LEU A 203 17.94 4.63 18.02
C LEU A 203 19.26 5.40 18.13
N THR A 204 19.39 6.54 17.44
CA THR A 204 20.58 7.39 17.56
C THR A 204 20.79 7.90 18.99
N ASP A 205 19.72 8.27 19.70
CA ASP A 205 19.75 8.67 21.10
C ASP A 205 20.23 7.53 22.03
N ARG A 206 20.09 6.27 21.60
CA ARG A 206 20.58 5.07 22.30
C ARG A 206 21.96 4.61 21.81
N GLY A 207 22.65 5.40 21.00
CA GLY A 207 24.01 5.14 20.54
C GLY A 207 24.13 4.21 19.32
N PHE A 208 23.01 3.89 18.66
CA PHE A 208 23.06 3.17 17.38
C PHE A 208 23.48 4.10 16.24
N LYS A 209 24.22 3.56 15.26
CA LYS A 209 24.46 4.24 14.00
C LYS A 209 23.40 3.82 13.00
N VAL A 210 22.48 4.72 12.68
CA VAL A 210 21.33 4.43 11.83
C VAL A 210 21.61 4.90 10.41
N THR A 211 21.48 3.98 9.44
CA THR A 211 21.43 4.28 8.02
C THR A 211 19.98 4.17 7.53
N ARG A 212 19.30 5.30 7.42
CA ARG A 212 17.96 5.36 6.83
C ARG A 212 18.03 5.41 5.31
N LEU A 213 17.22 4.60 4.63
CA LEU A 213 16.99 4.70 3.18
C LEU A 213 15.51 4.89 2.91
N ASN A 214 15.13 5.92 2.15
CA ASN A 214 13.75 6.11 1.72
C ASN A 214 13.49 5.29 0.44
N THR A 215 13.11 4.03 0.61
CA THR A 215 13.09 3.02 -0.45
C THR A 215 11.75 2.93 -1.18
N TYR A 216 10.70 3.50 -0.60
CA TYR A 216 9.39 3.62 -1.25
C TYR A 216 8.68 4.90 -0.81
N ASN A 217 7.67 5.30 -1.55
CA ASN A 217 6.77 6.39 -1.20
C ASN A 217 5.31 5.89 -1.19
N THR A 218 4.42 6.66 -0.59
CA THR A 218 2.98 6.43 -0.66
C THR A 218 2.35 7.66 -1.28
N GLU A 219 1.72 7.52 -2.44
CA GLU A 219 1.10 8.61 -3.17
C GLU A 219 -0.42 8.43 -3.23
N PRO A 220 -1.20 9.52 -3.27
CA PRO A 220 -2.62 9.40 -3.59
C PRO A 220 -2.78 8.83 -5.02
N VAL A 221 -3.87 8.10 -5.25
CA VAL A 221 -4.31 7.82 -6.63
C VAL A 221 -4.72 9.13 -7.30
N GLN A 222 -4.52 9.23 -8.62
CA GLN A 222 -4.79 10.48 -9.35
C GLN A 222 -6.28 10.75 -9.50
N GLU A 223 -7.05 9.71 -9.81
CA GLU A 223 -8.48 9.81 -10.08
C GLU A 223 -9.22 8.61 -9.49
N VAL A 224 -10.44 8.85 -9.02
CA VAL A 224 -11.42 7.84 -8.63
C VAL A 224 -12.63 8.08 -9.51
N ASP A 225 -13.16 7.03 -10.13
CA ASP A 225 -14.35 7.12 -10.98
C ASP A 225 -15.51 7.80 -10.23
N HIS A 226 -16.22 8.72 -10.90
CA HIS A 226 -17.26 9.52 -10.27
C HIS A 226 -18.45 8.69 -9.76
N ALA A 227 -18.82 7.62 -10.47
CA ALA A 227 -19.91 6.74 -10.03
C ALA A 227 -19.48 5.94 -8.79
N VAL A 228 -18.24 5.45 -8.78
CA VAL A 228 -17.64 4.77 -7.62
C VAL A 228 -17.53 5.72 -6.42
N LEU A 229 -17.08 6.96 -6.63
CA LEU A 229 -16.98 7.96 -5.55
C LEU A 229 -18.37 8.27 -4.97
N LYS A 230 -19.40 8.43 -5.81
CA LYS A 230 -20.77 8.63 -5.34
C LYS A 230 -21.25 7.48 -4.47
N GLN A 231 -20.96 6.23 -4.87
CA GLN A 231 -21.29 5.06 -4.07
C GLN A 231 -20.50 5.03 -2.76
N ALA A 232 -19.21 5.39 -2.80
CA ALA A 232 -18.36 5.46 -1.62
C ALA A 232 -18.84 6.50 -0.60
N LEU A 233 -19.28 7.68 -1.06
CA LEU A 233 -19.81 8.74 -0.20
C LEU A 233 -21.11 8.33 0.52
N SER A 234 -21.89 7.41 -0.09
CA SER A 234 -23.11 6.88 0.53
C SER A 234 -22.86 5.80 1.59
N ALA A 235 -21.65 5.24 1.66
CA ALA A 235 -21.32 4.20 2.62
C ALA A 235 -21.28 4.76 4.06
N PRO A 236 -21.74 3.99 5.06
CA PRO A 236 -21.73 4.43 6.45
C PRO A 236 -20.34 4.40 7.10
N VAL A 237 -19.43 3.57 6.60
CA VAL A 237 -18.08 3.41 7.17
C VAL A 237 -17.00 3.48 6.10
N LEU A 238 -15.98 4.29 6.36
CA LEU A 238 -14.71 4.30 5.63
C LEU A 238 -13.64 3.58 6.45
N ALA A 239 -13.13 2.46 5.94
CA ALA A 239 -12.02 1.74 6.52
C ALA A 239 -10.69 2.26 5.97
N VAL A 240 -9.83 2.78 6.85
CA VAL A 240 -8.55 3.43 6.50
C VAL A 240 -7.34 2.85 7.25
N ALA A 241 -6.28 2.55 6.49
CA ALA A 241 -5.07 1.95 7.03
C ALA A 241 -3.91 2.94 7.25
N SER A 242 -4.04 4.20 6.84
CA SER A 242 -2.95 5.17 6.99
C SER A 242 -3.41 6.63 7.00
N PRO A 243 -2.64 7.55 7.60
CA PRO A 243 -2.88 8.99 7.48
C PRO A 243 -2.92 9.50 6.02
N SER A 244 -2.20 8.85 5.10
CA SER A 244 -2.21 9.23 3.69
C SER A 244 -3.55 8.91 3.02
N ALA A 245 -4.19 7.80 3.37
CA ALA A 245 -5.52 7.47 2.87
C ALA A 245 -6.59 8.45 3.37
N ILE A 246 -6.51 8.89 4.63
CA ILE A 246 -7.39 9.95 5.15
C ILE A 246 -7.26 11.24 4.34
N ARG A 247 -6.02 11.70 4.10
CA ARG A 247 -5.78 12.94 3.34
C ARG A 247 -6.29 12.82 1.90
N ALA A 248 -6.07 11.67 1.27
CA ALA A 248 -6.59 11.39 -0.06
C ALA A 248 -8.13 11.43 -0.06
N TRP A 249 -8.79 10.80 0.91
CA TRP A 249 -10.24 10.83 1.05
C TRP A 249 -10.80 12.25 1.17
N ILE A 250 -10.25 13.06 2.09
CA ILE A 250 -10.74 14.42 2.32
C ILE A 250 -10.59 15.30 1.08
N ASN A 251 -9.55 15.07 0.26
CA ASN A 251 -9.37 15.79 -0.99
C ASN A 251 -10.38 15.38 -2.08
N LEU A 252 -10.97 14.19 -1.98
CA LEU A 252 -12.00 13.69 -2.90
C LEU A 252 -13.42 14.12 -2.49
N VAL A 253 -13.67 14.31 -1.20
CA VAL A 253 -14.97 14.78 -0.71
C VAL A 253 -15.21 16.23 -1.21
N PRO A 254 -16.32 16.50 -1.93
CA PRO A 254 -16.63 17.85 -2.36
C PRO A 254 -16.72 18.82 -1.17
N LYS A 255 -16.09 20.00 -1.26
CA LYS A 255 -16.06 20.99 -0.16
C LYS A 255 -17.45 21.47 0.29
N SER A 256 -18.44 21.34 -0.58
CA SER A 256 -19.84 21.67 -0.31
C SER A 256 -20.55 20.63 0.56
N GLU A 257 -19.97 19.44 0.72
CA GLU A 257 -20.56 18.33 1.46
C GLU A 257 -19.82 18.14 2.79
N SER A 258 -20.56 18.22 3.90
CA SER A 258 -20.05 17.74 5.18
C SER A 258 -20.18 16.22 5.20
N TRP A 259 -19.05 15.51 5.12
CA TRP A 259 -19.04 14.06 5.30
C TRP A 259 -18.94 13.72 6.79
N ASP A 260 -20.05 13.28 7.37
CA ASP A 260 -20.25 13.04 8.81
C ASP A 260 -20.32 11.54 9.18
N LYS A 261 -19.96 10.67 8.24
CA LYS A 261 -19.95 9.22 8.42
C LYS A 261 -18.79 8.75 9.29
N SER A 262 -18.78 7.45 9.59
CA SER A 262 -17.81 6.84 10.48
C SER A 262 -16.50 6.47 9.77
N VAL A 263 -15.38 6.58 10.49
CA VAL A 263 -14.05 6.23 10.01
C VAL A 263 -13.45 5.18 10.92
N ALA A 264 -13.26 3.98 10.39
CA ALA A 264 -12.61 2.88 11.09
C ALA A 264 -11.13 2.83 10.70
N CYS A 265 -10.27 3.25 11.62
CA CYS A 265 -8.83 3.31 11.45
C CYS A 265 -8.17 2.01 11.92
N ILE A 266 -7.16 1.54 11.18
CA ILE A 266 -6.39 0.33 11.56
C ILE A 266 -5.64 0.46 12.91
N GLY A 267 -5.43 1.69 13.38
CA GLY A 267 -4.71 1.97 14.62
C GLY A 267 -4.63 3.46 14.97
N GLN A 268 -4.08 3.72 16.15
CA GLN A 268 -4.08 5.04 16.80
C GLN A 268 -3.47 6.17 15.94
N THR A 269 -2.35 5.94 15.26
CA THR A 269 -1.69 6.96 14.42
C THR A 269 -2.63 7.47 13.31
N THR A 270 -3.37 6.57 12.67
CA THR A 270 -4.33 6.93 11.63
C THR A 270 -5.54 7.65 12.23
N ALA A 271 -6.03 7.21 13.38
CA ALA A 271 -7.14 7.85 14.08
C ALA A 271 -6.82 9.29 14.53
N LEU A 272 -5.62 9.52 15.06
CA LEU A 272 -5.16 10.86 15.43
C LEU A 272 -5.07 11.78 14.21
N ALA A 273 -4.62 11.26 13.06
CA ALA A 273 -4.61 12.02 11.82
C ALA A 273 -6.03 12.37 11.34
N ALA A 274 -6.97 11.42 11.43
CA ALA A 274 -8.38 11.65 11.10
C ALA A 274 -8.99 12.77 11.95
N LYS A 275 -8.82 12.70 13.27
CA LYS A 275 -9.32 13.71 14.22
C LYS A 275 -8.72 15.09 13.95
N LYS A 276 -7.40 15.17 13.70
CA LYS A 276 -6.71 16.43 13.35
C LYS A 276 -7.24 17.08 12.07
N LEU A 277 -7.79 16.28 11.15
CA LEU A 277 -8.38 16.75 9.90
C LEU A 277 -9.90 17.00 10.02
N GLY A 278 -10.45 17.01 11.23
CA GLY A 278 -11.83 17.40 11.51
C GLY A 278 -12.86 16.27 11.47
N LEU A 279 -12.44 15.03 11.24
CA LEU A 279 -13.34 13.86 11.26
C LEU A 279 -13.73 13.55 12.72
N LYS A 280 -15.04 13.41 12.96
CA LYS A 280 -15.59 13.30 14.32
C LYS A 280 -15.78 11.85 14.77
N ASN A 281 -16.35 11.01 13.91
CA ASN A 281 -16.75 9.64 14.22
C ASN A 281 -15.60 8.66 13.92
N VAL A 282 -14.56 8.68 14.75
CA VAL A 282 -13.31 7.95 14.50
C VAL A 282 -13.15 6.78 15.49
N TYR A 283 -13.07 5.56 14.93
CA TYR A 283 -12.93 4.28 15.65
C TYR A 283 -11.55 3.68 15.36
N TYR A 284 -10.93 3.02 16.33
CA TYR A 284 -9.66 2.30 16.18
C TYR A 284 -9.46 1.31 17.32
N PRO A 285 -8.72 0.21 17.12
CA PRO A 285 -8.50 -0.77 18.17
C PRO A 285 -7.32 -0.38 19.08
N ASP A 286 -7.35 -0.86 20.32
CA ASP A 286 -6.19 -0.81 21.22
C ASP A 286 -5.03 -1.65 20.70
N ASN A 287 -5.34 -2.81 20.10
CA ASN A 287 -4.38 -3.70 19.47
C ASN A 287 -4.45 -3.55 17.93
N PRO A 288 -3.47 -2.89 17.29
CA PRO A 288 -3.48 -2.70 15.84
C PRO A 288 -3.27 -4.04 15.11
N GLY A 289 -3.98 -4.23 14.01
CA GLY A 289 -3.95 -5.48 13.25
C GLY A 289 -5.22 -5.68 12.44
N LEU A 290 -5.31 -6.78 11.70
CA LEU A 290 -6.50 -7.10 10.91
C LEU A 290 -7.72 -7.29 11.80
N ASP A 291 -7.60 -8.11 12.85
CA ASP A 291 -8.72 -8.47 13.72
C ASP A 291 -9.29 -7.26 14.46
N GLY A 292 -8.43 -6.47 15.12
CA GLY A 292 -8.85 -5.23 15.78
C GLY A 292 -9.43 -4.19 14.80
N TRP A 293 -8.96 -4.17 13.56
CA TRP A 293 -9.53 -3.28 12.55
C TRP A 293 -10.93 -3.72 12.11
N VAL A 294 -11.16 -5.03 11.98
CA VAL A 294 -12.50 -5.60 11.77
C VAL A 294 -13.43 -5.23 12.92
N GLU A 295 -12.98 -5.37 14.18
CA GLU A 295 -13.77 -4.97 15.36
C GLU A 295 -14.15 -3.48 15.33
N SER A 296 -13.22 -2.61 14.94
CA SER A 296 -13.47 -1.17 14.81
C SER A 296 -14.50 -0.84 13.71
N ILE A 297 -14.49 -1.61 12.61
CA ILE A 297 -15.49 -1.49 11.55
C ILE A 297 -16.87 -1.93 12.07
N LEU A 298 -16.95 -3.04 12.80
CA LEU A 298 -18.19 -3.52 13.41
C LEU A 298 -18.76 -2.54 14.43
N GLU A 299 -17.90 -1.92 15.25
CA GLU A 299 -18.32 -0.87 16.16
C GLU A 299 -18.88 0.35 15.41
N ALA A 300 -18.19 0.81 14.37
CA ALA A 300 -18.62 1.92 13.53
C ALA A 300 -19.99 1.66 12.88
N LEU A 301 -20.21 0.46 12.33
CA LEU A 301 -21.49 0.05 11.75
C LEU A 301 -22.62 0.04 12.79
N ARG A 302 -22.39 -0.57 13.96
CA ARG A 302 -23.38 -0.62 15.05
C ARG A 302 -23.80 0.77 15.54
N MET A 303 -22.86 1.71 15.61
CA MET A 303 -23.17 3.08 16.03
C MET A 303 -23.94 3.84 14.95
N HIS A 304 -23.61 3.61 13.69
CA HIS A 304 -24.38 4.16 12.57
C HIS A 304 -25.86 3.71 12.61
N GLU A 305 -26.11 2.40 12.77
CA GLU A 305 -27.48 1.87 12.88
C GLU A 305 -28.28 2.47 14.05
N LYS A 306 -27.63 2.72 15.20
CA LYS A 306 -28.28 3.35 16.36
C LYS A 306 -28.70 4.79 16.06
N VAL A 307 -27.85 5.55 15.37
CA VAL A 307 -28.15 6.93 14.98
C VAL A 307 -29.30 6.96 13.97
N GLU A 308 -29.30 6.06 12.97
CA GLU A 308 -30.41 5.99 12.01
C GLU A 308 -31.74 5.60 12.65
N LYS A 309 -31.72 4.64 13.59
CA LYS A 309 -32.91 4.27 14.37
C LYS A 309 -33.44 5.43 15.21
N ALA A 310 -32.55 6.23 15.80
CA ALA A 310 -32.94 7.40 16.58
C ALA A 310 -33.50 8.55 15.73
N LEU A 311 -33.11 8.66 14.45
CA LEU A 311 -33.62 9.66 13.52
C LEU A 311 -34.96 9.27 12.87
N THR A 312 -35.30 7.98 12.90
CA THR A 312 -36.51 7.41 12.28
C THR A 312 -37.65 7.14 13.29
N CYS A 313 -37.37 7.29 14.59
CA CYS A 313 -38.34 7.22 15.69
C CYS A 313 -38.76 8.63 16.13
#